data_AF-A0A7C6YNM1-F1
#
_entry.id   AF-A0A7C6YNM1-F1
#
_cell.length_a   1.000
_cell.length_b   1.000
_cell.length_c   1.000
_cell.angle_alpha   90.00
_cell.angle_beta   90.00
_cell.angle_gamma   90.00
#
_symmetry.space_group_name_H-M   'P 1'
#
loop_
_entity.id
_entity.type
_entity.pdbx_description
1 polymer ?
#
loop_
_entity_poly.entity_id
_entity_poly.type
_entity_poly.pdbx_seq_one_letter_code
_entity_poly.pdbx_strand_id
1 'polypeptide(L)'
;MEQDLLKKMLMVHKIQRHDFMNHLQVIYGYLQLGNLEKAKEYSLKAVESVKSYGQFSKIPLPLLQSFLLWFMTQIENSGAVFAFIFEGNWQEWQDVDLELTKLLRELLSSVQERLSANDLKCRLGFLENVADFSLVFIGREEDLNHLQEEKVTSQSLVVVYEKVSSEKLVVTIKPDKNI
;
A
#
# COMPACT_ATOMS: atom_id res chain seq x y z
N MET A 1 -5.65 12.34 -14.33
CA MET A 1 -5.10 11.44 -13.29
C MET A 1 -4.67 12.22 -12.06
N GLU A 2 -3.84 13.25 -12.19
CA GLU A 2 -3.38 14.07 -11.04
C GLU A 2 -4.54 14.70 -10.25
N GLN A 3 -5.54 15.28 -10.92
CA GLN A 3 -6.73 15.81 -10.23
C GLN A 3 -7.52 14.75 -9.44
N ASP A 4 -7.53 13.50 -9.92
CA ASP A 4 -8.17 12.38 -9.22
C ASP A 4 -7.35 11.98 -7.98
N LEU A 5 -6.03 11.88 -8.11
CA LEU A 5 -5.12 11.64 -6.98
C LEU A 5 -5.20 12.76 -5.93
N LEU A 6 -5.32 14.02 -6.35
CA LEU A 6 -5.52 15.14 -5.43
C LEU A 6 -6.84 15.01 -4.65
N LYS A 7 -7.94 14.64 -5.32
CA LYS A 7 -9.22 14.38 -4.64
C LYS A 7 -9.11 13.22 -3.66
N LYS A 8 -8.42 12.14 -4.03
CA LYS A 8 -8.13 11.00 -3.15
C LYS A 8 -7.31 11.41 -1.94
N MET A 9 -6.27 12.23 -2.12
CA MET A 9 -5.47 12.75 -1.01
C MET A 9 -6.31 13.62 -0.06
N LEU A 10 -7.18 14.49 -0.57
CA LEU A 10 -8.12 15.27 0.25
C LEU A 10 -9.10 14.36 1.01
N MET A 11 -9.54 13.26 0.42
CA MET A 11 -10.39 12.26 1.07
C MET A 11 -9.65 11.56 2.21
N VAL A 12 -8.42 11.10 1.97
CA VAL A 12 -7.56 10.50 3.00
C VAL A 12 -7.37 11.45 4.17
N HIS A 13 -7.04 12.72 3.91
CA HIS A 13 -6.89 13.71 4.99
C HIS A 13 -8.17 13.93 5.80
N LYS A 14 -9.36 13.84 5.19
CA LYS A 14 -10.62 13.90 5.93
C LYS A 14 -10.76 12.70 6.88
N ILE A 15 -10.45 11.49 6.40
CA ILE A 15 -10.51 10.25 7.18
C ILE A 15 -9.51 10.31 8.34
N GLN A 16 -8.23 10.62 8.06
CA GLN A 16 -7.20 10.72 9.10
C GLN A 16 -7.54 11.74 10.19
N ARG A 17 -8.11 12.90 9.82
CA ARG A 17 -8.56 13.88 10.82
C ARG A 17 -9.71 13.36 11.67
N HIS A 18 -10.67 12.68 11.06
CA HIS A 18 -11.78 12.05 11.78
C HIS A 18 -11.25 11.03 12.79
N ASP A 19 -10.37 10.13 12.36
CA ASP A 19 -9.86 9.05 13.20
C ASP A 19 -8.96 9.58 14.32
N PHE A 20 -8.13 10.58 14.02
CA PHE A 20 -7.34 11.27 15.04
C PHE A 20 -8.23 11.91 16.12
N MET A 21 -9.30 12.60 15.72
CA MET A 21 -10.25 13.19 16.67
C MET A 21 -10.96 12.11 17.50
N ASN A 22 -11.37 11.01 16.86
CA ASN A 22 -11.99 9.88 17.56
C ASN A 22 -11.04 9.25 18.59
N HIS A 23 -9.77 9.06 18.24
CA HIS A 23 -8.78 8.55 19.18
C HIS A 23 -8.64 9.46 20.41
N LEU A 24 -8.54 10.78 20.20
CA LEU A 24 -8.48 11.74 21.30
C LEU A 24 -9.74 11.71 22.18
N GLN A 25 -10.92 11.58 21.58
CA GLN A 25 -12.19 11.47 22.31
C GLN A 25 -12.25 10.22 23.18
N VAL A 26 -11.84 9.05 22.66
CA VAL A 26 -11.82 7.79 23.42
C VAL A 26 -10.83 7.86 24.58
N ILE A 27 -9.61 8.36 24.33
CA ILE A 27 -8.60 8.55 25.38
C ILE A 27 -9.14 9.48 26.48
N TYR A 28 -9.69 10.62 26.07
CA TYR A 28 -10.29 11.58 27.01
C TYR A 28 -11.42 10.96 27.83
N GLY A 29 -12.30 10.17 27.21
CA GLY A 29 -13.36 9.45 27.92
C GLY A 29 -12.83 8.48 28.98
N TYR A 30 -11.77 7.72 28.69
CA TYR A 30 -11.14 6.85 29.69
C TYR A 30 -10.51 7.66 30.85
N LEU A 31 -9.88 8.79 30.55
CA LEU A 31 -9.31 9.66 31.56
C LEU A 31 -10.40 10.25 32.49
N GLN A 32 -11.53 10.70 31.93
CA GLN A 32 -12.66 11.21 32.72
C GLN A 32 -13.25 10.17 33.67
N LEU A 33 -13.26 8.90 33.26
CA LEU A 33 -13.75 7.78 34.08
C LEU A 33 -12.70 7.28 35.10
N GLY A 34 -11.52 7.90 35.16
CA GLY A 34 -10.40 7.47 36.01
C GLY A 34 -9.76 6.14 35.58
N ASN A 35 -10.05 5.66 34.36
CA ASN A 35 -9.55 4.39 33.86
C ASN A 35 -8.20 4.57 33.14
N LEU A 36 -7.16 4.82 33.93
CA LEU A 36 -5.82 5.15 33.43
C LEU A 36 -5.20 4.01 32.60
N GLU A 37 -5.44 2.75 32.96
CA GLU A 37 -4.87 1.62 32.23
C GLU A 37 -5.45 1.51 30.82
N LYS A 38 -6.78 1.65 30.66
CA LYS A 38 -7.41 1.67 29.33
C LYS A 38 -6.99 2.90 28.52
N ALA A 39 -6.85 4.06 29.16
CA ALA A 39 -6.34 5.26 28.49
C ALA A 39 -4.93 5.03 27.93
N LYS A 40 -4.04 4.40 28.70
CA LYS A 40 -2.68 4.04 28.28
C LYS A 40 -2.68 3.02 27.15
N GLU A 41 -3.42 1.92 27.30
CA GLU A 41 -3.53 0.88 26.28
C GLU A 41 -4.05 1.46 24.95
N TYR A 42 -5.11 2.27 25.01
CA TYR A 42 -5.68 2.88 23.81
C TYR A 42 -4.77 3.95 23.20
N SER A 43 -4.01 4.69 24.02
CA SER A 43 -3.00 5.65 23.52
C SER A 43 -1.92 4.96 22.70
N LEU A 44 -1.46 3.78 23.11
CA LEU A 44 -0.51 2.98 22.33
C LEU A 44 -1.10 2.55 20.99
N LYS A 45 -2.37 2.09 20.98
CA LYS A 45 -3.09 1.74 19.74
C LYS A 45 -3.23 2.94 18.80
N ALA A 46 -3.56 4.11 19.33
CA ALA A 46 -3.67 5.34 18.53
C ALA A 46 -2.31 5.73 17.92
N VAL A 47 -1.21 5.60 18.67
CA VAL A 47 0.15 5.85 18.16
C VAL A 47 0.51 4.88 17.04
N GLU A 48 0.19 3.59 17.19
CA GLU A 48 0.43 2.59 16.15
C GLU A 48 -0.37 2.87 14.88
N SER A 49 -1.64 3.25 15.01
CA SER A 49 -2.49 3.66 13.88
C SER A 49 -1.92 4.88 13.13
N VAL A 50 -1.38 5.87 13.82
CA VAL A 50 -0.75 7.03 13.16
C VAL A 50 0.58 6.64 12.48
N LYS A 51 1.37 5.74 13.10
CA LYS A 51 2.64 5.27 12.54
C LYS A 51 2.48 4.49 11.25
N SER A 52 1.40 3.73 11.09
CA SER A 52 1.14 2.95 9.86
C SER A 52 0.99 3.85 8.61
N TYR A 53 0.59 5.11 8.77
CA TYR A 53 0.58 6.08 7.67
C TYR A 53 1.95 6.76 7.45
N GLY A 54 2.74 6.92 8.52
CA GLY A 54 4.04 7.58 8.48
C GLY A 54 5.04 6.90 7.54
N GLN A 55 4.94 5.60 7.32
CA GLN A 55 5.81 4.88 6.38
C GLN A 55 5.65 5.37 4.92
N PHE A 56 4.45 5.79 4.50
CA PHE A 56 4.22 6.31 3.15
C PHE A 56 4.87 7.67 2.92
N SER A 57 5.10 8.44 3.99
CA SER A 57 5.82 9.72 3.91
C SER A 57 7.27 9.59 3.38
N LYS A 58 7.84 8.37 3.46
CA LYS A 58 9.19 8.06 3.00
C LYS A 58 9.29 7.84 1.48
N ILE A 59 8.17 7.78 0.76
CA ILE A 59 8.13 7.63 -0.69
C ILE A 59 8.31 9.00 -1.33
N PRO A 60 9.43 9.30 -2.00
CA PRO A 60 9.69 10.59 -2.63
C PRO A 60 9.12 10.64 -4.07
N LEU A 61 8.02 9.93 -4.31
CA LEU A 61 7.29 9.84 -5.58
C LEU A 61 5.84 10.31 -5.33
N PRO A 62 5.49 11.57 -5.59
CA PRO A 62 4.22 12.15 -5.15
C PRO A 62 2.98 11.46 -5.69
N LEU A 63 2.99 11.01 -6.95
CA LEU A 63 1.82 10.35 -7.55
C LEU A 63 1.63 8.97 -6.94
N LEU A 64 2.72 8.22 -6.80
CA LEU A 64 2.70 6.90 -6.18
C LEU A 64 2.29 6.98 -4.72
N GLN A 65 2.90 7.89 -3.96
CA GLN A 65 2.58 8.13 -2.56
C GLN A 65 1.09 8.42 -2.37
N SER A 66 0.53 9.32 -3.19
CA SER A 66 -0.89 9.68 -3.14
C SER A 66 -1.79 8.48 -3.41
N PHE A 67 -1.43 7.67 -4.41
CA PHE A 67 -2.17 6.48 -4.77
C PHE A 67 -2.13 5.40 -3.67
N LEU A 68 -0.93 5.03 -3.20
CA LEU A 68 -0.77 3.97 -2.20
C LEU A 68 -1.39 4.35 -0.86
N LEU A 69 -1.25 5.61 -0.44
CA LEU A 69 -1.88 6.11 0.76
C LEU A 69 -3.41 5.99 0.67
N TRP A 70 -4.01 6.39 -0.45
CA TRP A 70 -5.44 6.19 -0.68
C TRP A 70 -5.82 4.71 -0.69
N PHE A 71 -5.11 3.88 -1.45
CA PHE A 71 -5.40 2.45 -1.58
C PHE A 71 -5.42 1.78 -0.20
N MET A 72 -4.46 2.12 0.67
CA MET A 72 -4.41 1.60 2.03
C MET A 72 -5.61 1.98 2.88
N THR A 73 -6.06 3.23 2.82
CA THR A 73 -7.28 3.61 3.54
C THR A 73 -8.51 2.82 3.07
N GLN A 74 -8.52 2.29 1.83
CA GLN A 74 -9.62 1.43 1.37
C GLN A 74 -9.49 0.01 1.91
N ILE A 75 -8.28 -0.53 1.97
CA ILE A 75 -7.98 -1.92 2.37
C ILE A 75 -7.97 -2.09 3.90
N GLU A 76 -7.51 -1.10 4.67
CA GLU A 76 -7.53 -1.15 6.15
C GLU A 76 -8.95 -1.27 6.69
N ASN A 77 -9.92 -0.64 6.02
CA ASN A 77 -11.33 -0.73 6.39
C ASN A 77 -11.92 -2.15 6.21
N SER A 78 -11.27 -3.03 5.45
CA SER A 78 -11.73 -4.41 5.23
C SER A 78 -11.01 -5.46 6.09
N GLY A 79 -10.02 -5.06 6.91
CA GLY A 79 -9.26 -5.98 7.77
C GLY A 79 -8.26 -6.88 7.02
N ALA A 80 -7.91 -6.54 5.79
CA ALA A 80 -6.98 -7.30 4.96
C ALA A 80 -5.53 -7.21 5.46
N VAL A 81 -4.75 -8.27 5.26
CA VAL A 81 -3.31 -8.27 5.55
C VAL A 81 -2.53 -7.77 4.34
N PHE A 82 -2.29 -6.46 4.30
CA PHE A 82 -1.48 -5.79 3.30
C PHE A 82 -0.32 -5.05 3.97
N ALA A 83 0.91 -5.33 3.58
CA ALA A 83 2.10 -4.75 4.20
C ALA A 83 2.99 -4.05 3.17
N PHE A 84 3.46 -2.87 3.54
CA PHE A 84 4.45 -2.13 2.77
C PHE A 84 5.78 -2.08 3.50
N ILE A 85 6.84 -2.45 2.78
CA ILE A 85 8.21 -2.39 3.26
C ILE A 85 8.95 -1.41 2.34
N PHE A 86 9.17 -0.19 2.83
CA PHE A 86 9.88 0.85 2.08
C PHE A 86 11.37 0.80 2.42
N GLU A 87 12.05 -0.18 1.85
CA GLU A 87 13.51 -0.31 1.90
C GLU A 87 13.98 -0.26 0.45
N GLY A 88 14.65 0.81 0.02
CA GLY A 88 15.09 0.96 -1.37
C GLY A 88 15.52 2.37 -1.79
N ASN A 89 16.19 2.47 -2.94
CA ASN A 89 16.59 3.74 -3.55
C ASN A 89 15.55 4.20 -4.58
N TRP A 90 14.89 5.33 -4.29
CA TRP A 90 13.84 5.91 -5.14
C TRP A 90 14.36 6.87 -6.21
N GLN A 91 15.65 7.21 -6.23
CA GLN A 91 16.20 8.18 -7.18
C GLN A 91 15.99 7.73 -8.64
N GLU A 92 16.16 6.44 -8.92
CA GLU A 92 15.97 5.86 -10.27
C GLU A 92 14.49 5.82 -10.72
N TRP A 93 13.54 6.17 -9.83
CA TRP A 93 12.11 6.05 -10.10
C TRP A 93 11.40 7.40 -10.28
N GLN A 94 12.10 8.51 -10.09
CA GLN A 94 11.51 9.86 -10.16
C GLN A 94 10.92 10.14 -11.55
N ASP A 95 11.65 9.79 -12.61
CA ASP A 95 11.23 10.04 -14.00
C ASP A 95 10.09 9.13 -14.46
N VAL A 96 9.82 8.04 -13.72
CA VAL A 96 8.78 7.06 -14.04
C VAL A 96 7.64 7.01 -13.02
N ASP A 97 7.52 7.99 -12.11
CA ASP A 97 6.46 8.05 -11.08
C ASP A 97 5.06 7.88 -11.68
N LEU A 98 4.78 8.59 -12.78
CA LEU A 98 3.51 8.52 -13.50
C LEU A 98 3.21 7.09 -14.01
N GLU A 99 4.17 6.45 -14.65
CA GLU A 99 4.01 5.14 -15.26
C GLU A 99 3.94 4.03 -14.19
N LEU A 100 4.79 4.12 -13.16
CA LEU A 100 4.73 3.22 -12.01
C LEU A 100 3.38 3.33 -11.30
N THR A 101 2.87 4.55 -11.11
CA THR A 101 1.57 4.79 -10.47
C THR A 101 0.42 4.20 -11.30
N LYS A 102 0.44 4.34 -12.62
CA LYS A 102 -0.58 3.72 -13.50
C LYS A 102 -0.54 2.20 -13.41
N LEU A 103 0.65 1.63 -13.52
CA LEU A 103 0.89 0.19 -13.49
C LEU A 103 0.42 -0.42 -12.16
N LEU A 104 0.81 0.19 -11.03
CA LEU A 104 0.39 -0.28 -9.72
C LEU A 104 -1.10 -0.07 -9.47
N ARG A 105 -1.70 0.99 -10.02
CA ARG A 105 -3.16 1.15 -9.96
C ARG A 105 -3.87 0.01 -10.65
N GLU A 106 -3.46 -0.34 -11.86
CA GLU A 106 -4.08 -1.42 -12.62
C GLU A 106 -3.93 -2.76 -11.91
N LEU A 107 -2.70 -3.09 -11.48
CA LEU A 107 -2.40 -4.34 -10.78
C LEU A 107 -3.15 -4.44 -9.45
N LEU A 108 -3.09 -3.41 -8.61
CA LEU A 108 -3.74 -3.45 -7.29
C LEU A 108 -5.26 -3.37 -7.37
N SER A 109 -5.82 -2.71 -8.38
CA SER A 109 -7.26 -2.71 -8.61
C SER A 109 -7.79 -4.09 -9.01
N SER A 110 -7.05 -4.89 -9.79
CA SER A 110 -7.52 -6.22 -10.16
C SER A 110 -7.54 -7.21 -9.00
N VAL A 111 -6.71 -6.99 -7.98
CA VAL A 111 -6.67 -7.84 -6.76
C VAL A 111 -7.41 -7.24 -5.57
N GLN A 112 -7.96 -6.03 -5.68
CA GLN A 112 -8.50 -5.28 -4.54
C GLN A 112 -9.59 -6.03 -3.78
N GLU A 113 -10.52 -6.68 -4.48
CA GLU A 113 -11.62 -7.43 -3.87
C GLU A 113 -11.09 -8.66 -3.10
N ARG A 114 -10.12 -9.36 -3.69
CA ARG A 114 -9.48 -10.55 -3.10
C ARG A 114 -8.61 -10.22 -1.90
N LEU A 115 -7.93 -9.07 -1.96
CA LEU A 115 -7.23 -8.50 -0.80
C LEU A 115 -8.25 -8.18 0.29
N SER A 116 -9.35 -7.51 -0.05
CA SER A 116 -10.38 -7.11 0.91
C SER A 116 -11.05 -8.29 1.61
N ALA A 117 -11.24 -9.40 0.88
CA ALA A 117 -11.75 -10.66 1.41
C ALA A 117 -10.72 -11.46 2.24
N ASN A 118 -9.46 -11.00 2.29
CA ASN A 118 -8.33 -11.65 2.95
C ASN A 118 -7.98 -13.04 2.37
N ASP A 119 -8.44 -13.33 1.14
CA ASP A 119 -8.06 -14.50 0.35
C ASP A 119 -6.66 -14.36 -0.27
N LEU A 120 -6.21 -13.11 -0.40
CA LEU A 120 -4.89 -12.75 -0.91
C LEU A 120 -4.18 -11.82 0.06
N LYS A 121 -2.90 -12.07 0.28
CA LYS A 121 -1.99 -11.17 0.98
C LYS A 121 -1.00 -10.61 -0.01
N CYS A 122 -0.62 -9.35 0.19
CA CYS A 122 0.39 -8.74 -0.65
C CYS A 122 1.37 -7.94 0.18
N ARG A 123 2.65 -8.07 -0.20
CA ARG A 123 3.76 -7.30 0.33
C ARG A 123 4.42 -6.54 -0.80
N LEU A 124 4.58 -5.24 -0.63
CA LEU A 124 5.33 -4.41 -1.56
C LEU A 124 6.65 -3.97 -0.95
N GLY A 125 7.74 -4.02 -1.73
CA GLY A 125 9.05 -3.50 -1.34
C GLY A 125 10.07 -3.56 -2.46
N PHE A 126 11.30 -3.09 -2.21
CA PHE A 126 12.41 -3.27 -3.15
C PHE A 126 13.31 -4.42 -2.72
N LEU A 127 14.01 -4.99 -3.69
CA LEU A 127 15.10 -5.93 -3.43
C LEU A 127 16.41 -5.14 -3.32
N GLU A 128 17.15 -5.33 -2.23
CA GLU A 128 18.33 -4.51 -1.86
C GLU A 128 19.44 -4.40 -2.91
N ASN A 129 19.45 -5.26 -3.94
CA ASN A 129 20.56 -5.40 -4.88
C ASN A 129 20.24 -5.00 -6.33
N VAL A 130 19.00 -4.65 -6.63
CA VAL A 130 18.59 -4.22 -7.97
C VAL A 130 17.59 -3.10 -7.76
N ALA A 131 17.60 -2.05 -8.59
CA ALA A 131 16.58 -1.01 -8.58
C ALA A 131 15.22 -1.54 -9.08
N ASP A 132 14.82 -2.71 -8.60
CA ASP A 132 13.66 -3.48 -8.95
C ASP A 132 12.62 -3.29 -7.86
N PHE A 133 11.41 -2.96 -8.29
CA PHE A 133 10.25 -2.84 -7.41
C PHE A 133 9.50 -4.17 -7.44
N SER A 134 9.27 -4.78 -6.27
CA SER A 134 8.68 -6.10 -6.17
C SER A 134 7.36 -6.10 -5.39
N LEU A 135 6.39 -6.82 -5.93
CA LEU A 135 5.15 -7.18 -5.26
C LEU A 135 5.15 -8.69 -5.02
N VAL A 136 4.98 -9.10 -3.78
CA VAL A 136 4.89 -10.50 -3.39
C VAL A 136 3.46 -10.80 -2.99
N PHE A 137 2.78 -11.62 -3.79
CA PHE A 137 1.44 -12.10 -3.54
C PHE A 137 1.47 -13.50 -2.92
N ILE A 138 0.69 -13.69 -1.87
CA ILE A 138 0.54 -14.98 -1.17
C ILE A 138 -0.95 -15.27 -1.03
N GLY A 139 -1.41 -16.38 -1.59
CA GLY A 139 -2.83 -16.74 -1.65
C GLY A 139 -3.07 -18.07 -2.35
N ARG A 140 -4.32 -18.33 -2.76
CA ARG A 140 -4.68 -19.57 -3.46
C ARG A 140 -4.11 -19.59 -4.88
N GLU A 141 -3.77 -20.77 -5.37
CA GLU A 141 -3.16 -20.95 -6.69
C GLU A 141 -4.02 -20.39 -7.83
N GLU A 142 -5.35 -20.56 -7.76
CA GLU A 142 -6.29 -20.05 -8.76
C GLU A 142 -6.23 -18.51 -8.87
N ASP A 143 -6.19 -17.82 -7.73
CA ASP A 143 -6.09 -16.36 -7.68
C ASP A 143 -4.78 -15.84 -8.27
N LEU A 144 -3.68 -16.55 -7.99
CA LEU A 144 -2.35 -16.20 -8.49
C LEU A 144 -2.22 -16.47 -9.99
N ASN A 145 -2.81 -17.56 -10.49
CA ASN A 145 -2.85 -17.85 -11.93
C ASN A 145 -3.64 -16.78 -12.68
N HIS A 146 -4.80 -16.36 -12.15
CA HIS A 146 -5.58 -15.26 -12.72
C HIS A 146 -4.76 -13.96 -12.81
N LEU A 147 -4.00 -13.63 -11.77
CA LEU A 147 -3.13 -12.45 -11.77
C LEU A 147 -2.00 -12.52 -12.80
N GLN A 148 -1.50 -13.73 -13.07
CA GLN A 148 -0.45 -13.95 -14.08
C GLN A 148 -1.00 -13.89 -15.51
N GLU A 149 -2.26 -14.24 -15.72
CA GLU A 149 -2.97 -14.15 -17.01
C GLU A 149 -3.34 -12.70 -17.35
N GLU A 150 -3.72 -11.90 -16.35
CA GLU A 150 -3.96 -10.46 -16.45
C GLU A 150 -2.64 -9.66 -16.53
N LYS A 151 -1.81 -9.98 -17.54
CA LYS A 151 -0.53 -9.29 -17.74
C LYS A 151 -0.75 -7.80 -17.93
N VAL A 152 -0.27 -7.03 -16.97
CA VAL A 152 -0.23 -5.58 -17.09
C VAL A 152 0.98 -5.20 -17.92
N THR A 153 0.80 -4.26 -18.84
CA THR A 153 1.87 -3.77 -19.72
C THR A 153 2.14 -2.30 -19.47
N SER A 154 3.38 -1.88 -19.69
CA SER A 154 3.80 -0.48 -19.60
C SER A 154 4.76 -0.17 -20.76
N GLN A 155 4.81 1.10 -21.16
CA GLN A 155 5.67 1.57 -22.25
C GLN A 155 7.13 1.74 -21.80
N SER A 156 7.37 2.03 -20.53
CA SER A 156 8.69 2.36 -19.98
C SER A 156 9.12 1.44 -18.83
N LEU A 157 8.27 0.48 -18.44
CA LEU A 157 8.54 -0.46 -17.37
C LEU A 157 8.41 -1.90 -17.86
N VAL A 158 9.37 -2.73 -17.49
CA VAL A 158 9.32 -4.17 -17.72
C VAL A 158 8.69 -4.84 -16.50
N VAL A 159 7.65 -5.65 -16.73
CA VAL A 159 6.96 -6.41 -15.70
C VAL A 159 7.23 -7.89 -15.87
N VAL A 160 7.78 -8.53 -14.84
CA VAL A 160 8.12 -9.95 -14.82
C VAL A 160 7.31 -10.64 -13.73
N TYR A 161 6.63 -11.72 -14.10
CA TYR A 161 5.86 -12.55 -13.18
C TYR A 161 6.62 -13.85 -12.94
N GLU A 162 6.99 -14.11 -11.70
CA GLU A 162 7.73 -15.30 -11.27
C GLU A 162 6.94 -16.06 -10.21
N LYS A 163 6.46 -17.25 -10.56
CA LYS A 163 5.76 -18.15 -9.64
C LYS A 163 6.80 -18.92 -8.82
N VAL A 164 6.94 -18.55 -7.55
CA VAL A 164 7.92 -19.16 -6.62
C VAL A 164 7.37 -20.47 -6.03
N SER A 165 6.06 -20.54 -5.82
CA SER A 165 5.35 -21.77 -5.42
C SER A 165 3.88 -21.70 -5.86
N SER A 166 3.09 -22.75 -5.62
CA SER A 166 1.63 -22.75 -5.87
C SER A 166 0.90 -21.65 -5.12
N GLU A 167 1.43 -21.21 -3.98
CA GLU A 167 0.82 -20.21 -3.10
C GLU A 167 1.56 -18.86 -3.10
N LYS A 168 2.59 -18.69 -3.95
CA LYS A 168 3.43 -17.49 -3.95
C LYS A 168 3.80 -17.05 -5.36
N LEU A 169 3.43 -15.81 -5.69
CA LEU A 169 3.78 -15.14 -6.94
C LEU A 169 4.56 -13.86 -6.63
N VAL A 170 5.65 -13.64 -7.35
CA VAL A 170 6.43 -12.41 -7.29
C VAL A 170 6.26 -11.67 -8.61
N VAL A 171 5.83 -10.42 -8.53
CA VAL A 171 5.78 -9.51 -9.67
C VAL A 171 6.89 -8.49 -9.49
N THR A 172 7.85 -8.50 -10.41
CA THR A 172 9.00 -7.59 -10.41
C THR A 172 8.84 -6.58 -11.53
N ILE A 173 8.92 -5.30 -11.17
CA ILE A 173 8.82 -4.15 -12.08
C ILE A 173 10.20 -3.51 -12.14
N LYS A 174 10.67 -3.23 -13.36
CA LYS A 174 11.97 -2.59 -13.60
C LYS A 174 11.81 -1.42 -14.56
N PRO A 175 12.55 -0.31 -14.39
CA PRO A 175 12.68 0.70 -15.42
C PRO A 175 13.33 0.09 -16.67
N ASP A 176 12.75 0.31 -17.85
CA ASP A 176 13.39 -0.08 -19.11
C ASP A 176 14.56 0.87 -19.39
N LYS A 177 15.79 0.41 -19.14
CA LYS A 177 17.02 1.21 -19.33
C LYS A 177 17.44 1.34 -20.81
N ASN A 178 16.64 0.84 -21.75
CA ASN A 178 16.92 0.88 -23.20
C ASN A 178 16.18 1.99 -23.97
N ILE A 179 15.51 2.93 -23.28
CA ILE A 179 14.82 4.08 -23.87
C ILE A 179 15.56 5.38 -23.51
#